data_AF-A0A658NFG5-F1
#
_entry.id   AF-A0A658NFG5-F1
#
_cell.length_a   1.000
_cell.length_b   1.000
_cell.length_c   1.000
_cell.angle_alpha   90.00
_cell.angle_beta   90.00
_cell.angle_gamma   90.00
#
_symmetry.space_group_name_H-M   'P 1'
#
loop_
_entity.id
_entity.type
_entity.pdbx_description
1 polymer ?
#
loop_
_entity_poly.entity_id
_entity_poly.type
_entity_poly.pdbx_seq_one_letter_code
_entity_poly.pdbx_strand_id
1 'polypeptide(L)' 'TTLMVQKFLPEIAAGDKRVLIIDGEPAPFVLARIPQGSEIRGNLAAGGKGVAQPITDSDRATARAIGRVLAPRGLL' A
#
# COMPACT_ATOMS: atom_id res chain seq x y z
N THR A 1 5.51 -22.98 16.99
CA THR A 1 5.71 -22.11 15.80
C THR A 1 4.38 -21.50 15.42
N THR A 2 4.33 -20.19 15.18
CA THR A 2 3.13 -19.51 14.67
C THR A 2 3.28 -19.25 13.17
N LEU A 3 2.17 -19.34 12.43
CA LEU A 3 2.12 -19.11 10.99
C LEU A 3 1.02 -18.09 10.68
N MET A 4 1.22 -17.26 9.68
CA MET A 4 0.19 -16.36 9.14
C MET A 4 -0.28 -16.88 7.79
N VAL A 5 -1.59 -17.03 7.63
CA VAL A 5 -2.21 -17.46 6.38
C VAL A 5 -3.21 -16.40 5.95
N GLN A 6 -3.11 -15.95 4.70
CA GLN A 6 -3.99 -14.94 4.13
C GLN A 6 -4.52 -15.41 2.78
N LYS A 7 -5.73 -14.97 2.44
CA LYS A 7 -6.30 -15.21 1.10
C LYS A 7 -5.44 -14.51 0.05
N PHE A 8 -5.16 -15.20 -1.05
CA PHE A 8 -4.51 -14.58 -2.21
C PHE A 8 -5.47 -13.62 -2.93
N LEU A 9 -4.96 -12.43 -3.25
CA LEU A 9 -5.69 -11.38 -3.97
C LEU A 9 -5.08 -11.24 -5.38
N PRO A 10 -5.74 -11.76 -6.45
CA PRO A 10 -5.25 -11.68 -7.83
C PRO A 10 -5.01 -10.24 -8.33
N GLU A 11 -5.63 -9.26 -7.69
CA GLU A 11 -5.50 -7.83 -7.97
C GLU A 11 -4.06 -7.32 -7.77
N ILE A 12 -3.17 -8.10 -7.13
CA ILE A 12 -1.73 -7.83 -7.07
C ILE A 12 -1.09 -7.65 -8.46
N ALA A 13 -1.69 -8.19 -9.53
CA ALA A 13 -1.26 -7.95 -10.90
C ALA A 13 -1.32 -6.46 -11.30
N ALA A 14 -2.21 -5.67 -10.71
CA ALA A 14 -2.28 -4.22 -10.88
C ALA A 14 -1.32 -3.45 -9.94
N GLY A 15 -0.61 -4.18 -9.08
CA GLY A 15 0.37 -3.68 -8.12
C GLY A 15 -0.21 -3.34 -6.75
N ASP A 16 0.59 -3.57 -5.71
CA ASP A 16 0.23 -3.17 -4.36
C ASP A 16 0.54 -1.69 -4.14
N LYS A 17 -0.46 -0.92 -3.71
CA LYS A 17 -0.34 0.52 -3.55
C LYS A 17 0.37 0.86 -2.25
N ARG A 18 1.39 1.71 -2.34
CA ARG A 18 2.00 2.34 -1.17
C ARG A 18 1.44 3.74 -0.99
N VAL A 19 0.65 3.90 0.06
CA VAL A 19 0.06 5.18 0.49
C VAL A 19 0.89 5.72 1.63
N LEU A 20 1.37 6.96 1.51
CA LEU A 20 2.04 7.67 2.59
C LEU A 20 1.00 8.47 3.38
N ILE A 21 1.10 8.44 4.70
CA ILE A 21 0.26 9.21 5.62
C ILE A 21 1.22 10.07 6.46
N ILE A 22 1.00 11.38 6.50
CA ILE A 22 1.83 12.36 7.21
C ILE A 22 0.89 13.13 8.14
N ASP A 23 1.18 13.14 9.44
CA ASP A 23 0.33 13.76 10.46
C ASP A 23 -1.15 13.33 10.38
N GLY A 24 -1.38 12.06 10.02
CA GLY A 24 -2.72 11.48 9.86
C GLY A 24 -3.42 11.78 8.52
N GLU A 25 -2.80 12.57 7.63
CA GLU A 25 -3.34 12.92 6.32
C GLU A 25 -2.63 12.16 5.18
N PRO A 26 -3.37 11.55 4.24
CA PRO A 26 -2.77 10.83 3.12
C PRO A 26 -2.18 11.78 2.06
N ALA A 27 -1.02 11.42 1.53
CA ALA A 27 -0.43 12.08 0.37
C ALA A 27 -1.36 12.00 -0.87
N PRO A 28 -1.32 13.00 -1.79
CA PRO A 28 -2.20 13.04 -2.95
C PRO A 28 -1.89 11.99 -4.03
N PHE A 29 -0.72 11.37 -3.97
CA PHE A 29 -0.28 10.31 -4.88
C PHE A 29 0.10 9.06 -4.11
N VAL A 30 -0.02 7.91 -4.77
CA VAL A 30 0.39 6.61 -4.27
C VAL A 30 1.38 5.99 -5.25
N LEU A 31 2.23 5.10 -4.74
CA LEU A 31 3.12 4.31 -5.57
C LEU A 31 2.54 2.90 -5.72
N ALA A 32 1.91 2.61 -6.86
CA ALA A 32 1.58 1.24 -7.23
C ALA A 32 2.87 0.48 -7.53
N ARG A 33 3.06 -0.68 -6.93
CA ARG A 33 4.26 -1.49 -7.13
C ARG A 33 3.88 -2.81 -7.75
N ILE A 34 4.17 -2.93 -9.03
CA ILE A 34 3.67 -3.99 -9.90
C ILE A 34 4.72 -5.11 -9.94
N PRO A 35 4.36 -6.36 -9.60
CA PRO A 35 5.27 -7.50 -9.73
C PRO A 35 5.79 -7.63 -11.17
N GLN A 36 6.99 -8.16 -11.35
CA GLN A 36 7.62 -8.30 -12.66
C GLN A 36 8.01 -9.76 -12.93
N GLY A 37 7.94 -10.17 -14.20
CA GLY A 37 8.31 -11.54 -14.61
C GLY A 37 7.42 -12.60 -13.96
N SER A 38 8.05 -13.60 -13.35
CA SER A 38 7.39 -14.70 -12.63
C SER A 38 7.26 -14.47 -11.12
N GLU A 39 7.56 -13.26 -10.62
CA GLU A 39 7.46 -12.91 -9.21
C GLU A 39 6.03 -12.45 -8.86
N ILE A 40 5.51 -12.88 -7.71
CA ILE A 40 4.18 -12.47 -7.23
C ILE A 40 4.26 -11.26 -6.29
N ARG A 41 5.43 -10.96 -5.75
CA ARG A 41 5.66 -9.84 -4.83
C ARG A 41 5.85 -8.53 -5.61
N GLY A 42 5.08 -7.50 -5.23
CA GLY A 42 5.21 -6.15 -5.79
C GLY A 42 6.39 -5.35 -5.22
N ASN A 43 7.13 -5.85 -4.23
CA ASN A 43 8.21 -5.11 -3.57
C ASN A 43 9.27 -4.60 -4.57
N LEU A 44 9.61 -3.31 -4.51
CA LEU A 44 10.68 -2.74 -5.34
C LEU A 44 12.03 -3.45 -5.14
N ALA A 45 12.33 -3.86 -3.91
CA ALA A 45 13.54 -4.62 -3.59
C ALA A 45 13.59 -6.02 -4.24
N ALA A 46 12.43 -6.56 -4.64
CA ALA A 46 12.32 -7.80 -5.40
C ALA A 46 12.26 -7.56 -6.93
N GLY A 47 12.52 -6.31 -7.38
CA GLY A 47 12.48 -5.94 -8.80
C GLY A 47 11.12 -5.44 -9.29
N GLY A 48 10.16 -5.15 -8.39
CA GLY A 48 8.85 -4.60 -8.76
C GLY A 48 8.97 -3.23 -9.45
N LYS A 49 8.07 -2.96 -10.41
CA LYS A 49 7.99 -1.67 -11.10
C LYS A 49 7.13 -0.69 -10.30
N GLY A 50 7.70 0.46 -9.93
CA GLY A 50 6.97 1.55 -9.30
C GLY A 50 6.27 2.43 -10.33
N VAL A 51 4.98 2.67 -10.15
CA VAL A 51 4.18 3.62 -10.96
C VAL A 51 3.46 4.57 -10.01
N ALA A 52 3.76 5.86 -10.12
CA ALA A 52 3.06 6.90 -9.36
C ALA A 52 1.69 7.14 -9.99
N GLN A 53 0.65 7.20 -9.16
CA GLN A 53 -0.72 7.47 -9.60
C GLN A 53 -1.47 8.31 -8.56
N PRO A 54 -2.48 9.11 -8.95
CA PRO A 54 -3.34 9.81 -8.01
C PRO A 54 -3.97 8.84 -7.01
N ILE A 55 -4.12 9.27 -5.76
CA ILE A 55 -4.82 8.47 -4.75
C ILE A 55 -6.31 8.39 -5.09
N THR A 56 -6.89 7.18 -5.02
CA THR A 56 -8.33 7.00 -5.24
C THR A 56 -9.13 7.33 -3.98
N ASP A 57 -10.43 7.53 -4.11
CA ASP A 57 -11.29 7.83 -2.95
C ASP A 57 -11.32 6.70 -1.92
N SER A 58 -11.27 5.44 -2.39
CA SER A 58 -11.20 4.27 -1.52
C SER A 58 -9.88 4.20 -0.73
N ASP A 59 -8.76 4.45 -1.41
CA ASP A 59 -7.44 4.50 -0.76
C ASP A 59 -7.39 5.65 0.27
N ARG A 60 -7.94 6.81 -0.09
CA ARG A 60 -8.01 7.99 0.79
C ARG A 60 -8.87 7.73 2.02
N ALA A 61 -10.03 7.11 1.86
CA ALA A 61 -10.92 6.76 2.97
C ALA A 61 -10.24 5.79 3.95
N THR A 62 -9.58 4.75 3.41
CA THR A 62 -8.83 3.77 4.21
C THR A 62 -7.67 4.44 4.96
N ALA A 63 -6.89 5.28 4.27
CA ALA A 63 -5.75 5.96 4.87
C ALA A 63 -6.17 6.97 5.95
N ARG A 64 -7.26 7.71 5.76
CA ARG A 64 -7.82 8.61 6.80
C ARG A 64 -8.29 7.83 8.03
N ALA A 65 -8.93 6.68 7.83
CA ALA A 65 -9.36 5.83 8.93
C ALA A 65 -8.18 5.33 9.77
N ILE A 66 -7.09 4.91 9.11
CA ILE A 66 -5.84 4.52 9.77
C ILE A 66 -5.19 5.72 10.46
N GLY A 67 -5.10 6.86 9.76
CA GLY A 67 -4.53 8.11 10.25
C GLY A 67 -5.14 8.56 11.57
N ARG A 68 -6.48 8.56 11.64
CA ARG A 68 -7.24 8.90 12.86
C ARG A 68 -6.86 8.04 14.08
N VAL A 69 -6.48 6.78 13.87
CA VAL A 69 -6.16 5.85 14.97
C VAL A 69 -4.69 5.92 15.36
N LEU A 70 -3.78 6.04 14.38
CA LEU A 70 -2.35 5.91 14.60
C LEU A 70 -1.65 7.25 14.90
N ALA A 71 -2.10 8.37 14.32
CA ALA A 71 -1.47 9.67 14.54
C ALA A 71 -1.52 10.11 16.03
N PRO A 72 -2.63 9.96 16.77
CA PRO A 72 -2.67 10.30 18.20
C PRO A 72 -1.74 9.44 19.07
N ARG A 73 -1.24 8.31 18.54
CA ARG A 73 -0.30 7.41 19.21
C ARG A 73 1.17 7.71 18.88
N GLY A 74 1.44 8.71 18.03
CA GLY A 74 2.80 9.03 17.57
C GLY A 74 3.40 7.97 16.65
N LEU A 75 2.55 7.24 15.89
CA LEU A 75 2.96 6.13 15.02
C LEU A 75 2.96 6.49 13.52
N LEU A 76 2.80 7.78 13.19
CA LEU A 76 2.74 8.32 11.82
C LEU A 76 3.54 9.61 11.73
#